data_AF-A0A919ZUG4-F1
#
_entry.id   AF-A0A919ZUG4-F1
#
_cell.length_a   1.000
_cell.length_b   1.000
_cell.length_c   1.000
_cell.angle_alpha   90.00
_cell.angle_beta   90.00
_cell.angle_gamma   90.00
#
_symmetry.space_group_name_H-M   'P 1'
#
loop_
_entity.id
_entity.type
_entity.pdbx_description
1 polymer ?
#
loop_
_entity_poly.entity_id
_entity_poly.type
_entity_poly.pdbx_seq_one_letter_code
_entity_poly.pdbx_strand_id
1 'polypeptide(L)'
;MNNKYKLIKFFLVFPLFLSLNSFTNNDSIEVGQVWKLNVRSSASMNGSGEVLYQIASDAYYTHRARIFDDWDVFSVVDSRDLVRLRKGYEIEVTEKLYSNEVLKVKLLDGRYKGRFYYAIADDLTKKYSLEEKEEENEDS
;
A
#
# COMPACT_ATOMS: atom_id res chain seq x y z
N MET A 1 -40.54 2.98 57.93
CA MET A 1 -40.72 3.56 56.58
C MET A 1 -39.90 4.84 56.51
N ASN A 2 -38.85 5.03 55.71
CA ASN A 2 -38.41 4.39 54.47
C ASN A 2 -36.90 4.64 54.29
N ASN A 3 -36.11 3.57 54.12
CA ASN A 3 -34.71 3.64 53.70
C ASN A 3 -34.65 3.90 52.19
N LYS A 4 -34.30 5.12 51.77
CA LYS A 4 -33.95 5.47 50.38
C LYS A 4 -32.96 6.64 50.54
N TYR A 5 -31.75 6.69 50.00
CA TYR A 5 -31.28 6.37 48.66
C TYR A 5 -29.77 6.07 48.76
N LYS A 6 -29.31 4.94 48.21
CA LYS A 6 -27.89 4.58 48.14
C LYS A 6 -27.29 5.34 46.95
N LEU A 7 -26.36 6.26 47.20
CA LEU A 7 -25.56 6.93 46.16
C LEU A 7 -24.68 5.88 45.46
N ILE A 8 -25.20 5.31 44.37
CA ILE A 8 -24.41 4.53 43.43
C ILE A 8 -23.53 5.52 42.66
N LYS A 9 -22.23 5.52 43.00
CA LYS A 9 -21.18 6.17 42.22
C LYS A 9 -21.18 5.52 40.84
N PHE A 10 -21.71 6.21 39.84
CA PHE A 10 -21.61 5.80 38.46
C PHE A 10 -20.15 6.02 38.01
N PHE A 11 -19.35 4.96 38.09
CA PHE A 11 -17.99 4.93 37.57
C PHE A 11 -18.11 4.91 36.04
N LEU A 12 -18.23 6.09 35.41
CA LEU A 12 -18.03 6.24 33.97
C LEU A 12 -16.54 6.12 33.67
N VAL A 13 -16.04 4.90 33.74
CA VAL A 13 -14.83 4.51 33.01
C VAL A 13 -15.32 3.66 31.86
N PHE A 14 -15.86 4.33 30.84
CA PHE A 14 -15.96 3.73 29.53
C PHE A 14 -14.66 4.06 28.82
N PRO A 15 -13.73 3.10 28.64
CA PRO A 15 -12.52 3.36 27.89
C PRO A 15 -12.93 3.53 26.43
N LEU A 16 -12.97 4.77 25.95
CA LEU A 16 -13.04 5.06 24.52
C LEU A 16 -11.65 4.86 23.91
N PHE A 17 -11.16 3.62 23.94
CA PHE A 17 -10.03 3.18 23.14
C PHE A 17 -10.56 2.21 22.07
N LEU A 18 -11.46 2.70 21.21
CA LEU A 18 -11.55 2.14 19.85
C LEU A 18 -10.54 2.89 18.98
N SER A 19 -9.25 2.67 19.24
CA SER A 19 -8.27 2.70 18.16
C SER A 19 -8.30 1.33 17.49
N LEU A 20 -9.36 1.05 16.73
CA LEU A 20 -9.27 0.08 15.65
C LEU A 20 -8.34 0.72 14.62
N ASN A 21 -7.03 0.58 14.84
CA ASN A 21 -6.12 0.59 13.72
C ASN A 21 -6.55 -0.61 12.89
N SER A 22 -7.34 -0.37 11.84
CA SER A 22 -7.43 -1.33 10.75
C SER A 22 -6.00 -1.51 10.26
N PHE A 23 -5.29 -2.48 10.82
CA PHE A 23 -4.08 -3.01 10.22
C PHE A 23 -4.53 -3.46 8.84
N THR A 24 -4.14 -2.68 7.85
CA THR A 24 -4.29 -3.08 6.46
C THR A 24 -3.57 -4.42 6.34
N ASN A 25 -4.09 -5.34 5.53
CA ASN A 25 -3.53 -6.69 5.36
C ASN A 25 -2.11 -6.70 4.74
N ASN A 26 -1.39 -5.58 4.74
CA ASN A 26 -0.07 -5.38 4.15
C ASN A 26 1.05 -6.12 4.91
N ASP A 27 0.79 -6.66 6.10
CA ASP A 27 1.74 -7.56 6.79
C ASP A 27 1.99 -8.86 6.02
N SER A 28 1.08 -9.25 5.12
CA SER A 28 1.26 -10.41 4.23
C SER A 28 2.30 -10.20 3.12
N ILE A 29 2.72 -8.96 2.86
CA ILE A 29 3.71 -8.67 1.83
C ILE A 29 5.12 -8.88 2.41
N GLU A 30 5.86 -9.77 1.77
CA GLU A 30 7.22 -10.12 2.14
C GLU A 30 8.25 -9.57 1.15
N VAL A 31 9.45 -9.29 1.67
CA VAL A 31 10.58 -8.86 0.84
C VAL A 31 11.06 -10.05 0.01
N GLY A 32 11.33 -9.82 -1.27
CA GLY A 32 11.74 -10.84 -2.25
C GLY A 32 10.58 -11.43 -3.06
N GLN A 33 9.33 -11.10 -2.72
CA GLN A 33 8.16 -11.49 -3.51
C GLN A 33 8.11 -10.74 -4.84
N VAL A 34 7.69 -11.43 -5.90
CA VAL A 34 7.43 -10.85 -7.21
C VAL A 34 5.93 -10.76 -7.43
N TRP A 35 5.48 -9.58 -7.86
CA TRP A 35 4.08 -9.26 -8.06
C TRP A 35 3.86 -8.76 -9.48
N LYS A 36 2.80 -9.25 -10.11
CA LYS A 36 2.45 -8.94 -11.50
C LYS A 36 1.19 -8.12 -11.59
N LEU A 37 1.25 -7.01 -12.32
CA LEU A 37 0.12 -6.12 -12.46
C LEU A 37 -1.03 -6.79 -13.24
N ASN A 38 -2.19 -7.00 -12.62
CA ASN A 38 -3.30 -7.73 -13.21
C ASN A 38 -4.49 -6.84 -13.64
N VAL A 39 -4.47 -5.55 -13.31
CA VAL A 39 -5.51 -4.60 -13.77
C VAL A 39 -5.20 -3.99 -15.13
N ARG A 40 -6.22 -3.48 -15.82
CA ARG A 40 -6.06 -2.78 -17.09
C ARG A 40 -5.27 -1.49 -16.85
N SER A 41 -4.05 -1.43 -17.39
CA SER A 41 -3.18 -0.27 -17.27
C SER A 41 -2.41 -0.01 -18.57
N SER A 42 -2.26 1.26 -18.92
CA SER A 42 -1.48 1.73 -20.06
C SER A 42 -0.33 2.61 -19.60
N ALA A 43 0.86 2.39 -20.15
CA ALA A 43 2.02 3.25 -19.92
C ALA A 43 2.02 4.53 -20.78
N SER A 44 0.89 4.86 -21.42
CA SER A 44 0.73 6.12 -22.16
C SER A 44 0.51 7.31 -21.22
N MET A 45 1.04 8.47 -21.56
CA MET A 45 0.85 9.72 -20.80
C MET A 45 -0.63 10.14 -20.72
N ASN A 46 -1.42 9.81 -21.74
CA ASN A 46 -2.84 10.19 -21.83
C ASN A 46 -3.80 9.12 -21.29
N GLY A 47 -3.28 7.99 -20.79
CA GLY A 47 -4.10 6.88 -20.30
C GLY A 47 -4.37 6.94 -18.80
N SER A 48 -5.48 6.36 -18.36
CA SER A 48 -5.60 5.87 -16.99
C SER A 48 -4.68 4.65 -16.86
N GLY A 49 -3.76 4.71 -15.91
CA GLY A 49 -2.76 3.67 -15.72
C GLY A 49 -2.22 3.70 -14.30
N GLU A 50 -1.86 2.53 -13.83
CA GLU A 50 -1.16 2.34 -12.57
C GLU A 50 0.25 2.89 -12.66
N VAL A 51 0.74 3.37 -11.53
CA VAL A 51 2.01 4.09 -11.46
C VAL A 51 2.87 3.58 -10.30
N LEU A 52 4.17 3.71 -10.48
CA LEU A 52 5.14 3.72 -9.39
C LEU A 52 5.63 5.15 -9.18
N TYR A 53 6.04 5.47 -7.96
CA TYR A 53 6.54 6.78 -7.58
C TYR A 53 8.07 6.74 -7.57
N GLN A 54 8.71 7.81 -8.03
CA GLN A 54 10.16 7.95 -7.92
C GLN A 54 10.60 8.32 -6.50
N ILE A 55 9.72 8.92 -5.70
CA ILE A 55 9.98 9.39 -4.34
C ILE A 55 9.04 8.70 -3.35
N ALA A 56 9.59 8.22 -2.23
CA ALA A 56 8.84 7.46 -1.24
C ALA A 56 7.75 8.30 -0.55
N SER A 57 8.04 9.59 -0.29
CA SER A 57 7.07 10.51 0.31
C SER A 57 5.85 10.73 -0.56
N ASP A 58 6.00 10.74 -1.87
CA ASP A 58 4.89 10.96 -2.80
C ASP A 58 3.91 9.79 -2.76
N ALA A 59 4.43 8.56 -2.72
CA ALA A 59 3.63 7.37 -2.51
C ALA A 59 2.90 7.43 -1.15
N TYR A 60 3.62 7.79 -0.08
CA TYR A 60 3.07 7.90 1.27
C TYR A 60 1.95 8.94 1.34
N TYR A 61 2.19 10.17 0.93
CA TYR A 61 1.19 11.23 1.02
C TYR A 61 0.00 10.98 0.08
N THR A 62 0.22 10.38 -1.10
CA THR A 62 -0.90 9.94 -1.95
C THR A 62 -1.75 8.88 -1.25
N HIS A 63 -1.14 7.93 -0.53
CA HIS A 63 -1.88 6.95 0.27
C HIS A 63 -2.69 7.61 1.39
N ARG A 64 -2.10 8.58 2.10
CA ARG A 64 -2.79 9.36 3.15
C ARG A 64 -3.96 10.15 2.56
N ALA A 65 -3.76 10.88 1.45
CA ALA A 65 -4.83 11.61 0.77
C ALA A 65 -6.04 10.72 0.48
N ARG A 66 -5.81 9.47 0.02
CA ARG A 66 -6.86 8.49 -0.24
C ARG A 66 -7.59 8.00 1.01
N ILE A 67 -6.89 7.85 2.15
CA ILE A 67 -7.49 7.38 3.41
C ILE A 67 -8.34 8.49 4.06
N PHE A 68 -7.84 9.73 4.03
CA PHE A 68 -8.46 10.87 4.73
C PHE A 68 -9.36 11.73 3.84
N ASP A 69 -9.41 11.44 2.53
CA ASP A 69 -10.10 12.24 1.50
C ASP A 69 -9.68 13.71 1.52
N ASP A 70 -8.40 13.96 1.82
CA ASP A 70 -7.80 15.29 1.93
C ASP A 70 -6.67 15.44 0.91
N TRP A 71 -7.03 15.94 -0.28
CA TRP A 71 -6.09 16.12 -1.39
C TRP A 71 -5.32 17.44 -1.31
N ASP A 72 -5.85 18.44 -0.60
CA ASP A 72 -5.27 19.77 -0.48
C ASP A 72 -4.03 19.76 0.43
N VAL A 73 -4.05 18.96 1.50
CA VAL A 73 -2.92 18.85 2.44
C VAL A 73 -1.87 17.85 1.95
N PHE A 74 -2.28 16.81 1.23
CA PHE A 74 -1.44 15.64 0.97
C PHE A 74 -1.08 15.38 -0.49
N SER A 75 -1.59 16.08 -1.50
CA SER A 75 -1.22 15.69 -2.87
C SER A 75 -1.27 16.78 -3.95
N VAL A 76 -0.06 17.14 -4.41
CA VAL A 76 0.24 17.41 -5.82
C VAL A 76 1.51 16.62 -6.15
N VAL A 77 1.37 15.47 -6.81
CA VAL A 77 2.53 14.72 -7.34
C VAL A 77 2.76 15.14 -8.78
N ASP A 78 3.99 15.52 -9.12
CA ASP A 78 4.33 15.81 -10.50
C ASP A 78 4.25 14.53 -11.34
N SER A 79 3.51 14.58 -12.44
CA SER A 79 3.41 13.48 -13.40
C SER A 79 4.77 12.99 -13.93
N ARG A 80 5.81 13.83 -13.90
CA ARG A 80 7.18 13.51 -14.29
C ARG A 80 7.87 12.57 -13.30
N ASP A 81 7.43 12.59 -12.05
CA ASP A 81 7.96 11.76 -10.97
C ASP A 81 7.23 10.40 -10.86
N LEU A 82 6.31 10.13 -11.81
CA LEU A 82 5.57 8.88 -11.92
C LEU A 82 6.09 8.01 -13.06
N VAL A 83 6.23 6.72 -12.79
CA VAL A 83 6.49 5.69 -13.79
C VAL A 83 5.21 4.91 -14.07
N ARG A 84 4.64 5.10 -15.26
CA ARG A 84 3.41 4.43 -15.68
C ARG A 84 3.68 2.98 -16.10
N LEU A 85 2.83 2.08 -15.63
CA LEU A 85 2.95 0.64 -15.85
C LEU A 85 1.96 0.15 -16.91
N ARG A 86 2.29 -0.94 -17.59
CA ARG A 86 1.34 -1.69 -18.41
C ARG A 86 0.88 -2.94 -17.66
N LYS A 87 -0.34 -3.40 -17.96
CA LYS A 87 -0.80 -4.71 -17.48
C LYS A 87 0.26 -5.77 -17.79
N GLY A 88 0.52 -6.66 -16.84
CA GLY A 88 1.49 -7.73 -16.93
C GLY A 88 2.91 -7.36 -16.49
N TYR A 89 3.19 -6.10 -16.15
CA TYR A 89 4.49 -5.72 -15.61
C TYR A 89 4.70 -6.30 -14.22
N GLU A 90 5.90 -6.83 -14.01
CA GLU A 90 6.35 -7.42 -12.77
C GLU A 90 7.23 -6.47 -11.96
N ILE A 91 7.07 -6.54 -10.64
CA ILE A 91 7.84 -5.81 -9.65
C ILE A 91 8.27 -6.76 -8.54
N GLU A 92 9.47 -6.57 -8.02
CA GLU A 92 10.00 -7.30 -6.87
C GLU A 92 9.98 -6.40 -5.65
N VAL A 93 9.45 -6.86 -4.51
CA VAL A 93 9.47 -6.12 -3.25
C VAL A 93 10.86 -6.21 -2.64
N THR A 94 11.47 -5.06 -2.34
CA THR A 94 12.87 -5.00 -1.85
C THR A 94 13.00 -4.41 -0.45
N GLU A 95 12.05 -3.56 -0.04
CA GLU A 95 12.06 -2.93 1.29
C GLU A 95 10.63 -2.50 1.66
N LYS A 96 10.32 -2.47 2.97
CA LYS A 96 9.06 -1.96 3.51
C LYS A 96 9.32 -0.66 4.29
N LEU A 97 8.53 0.37 4.02
CA LEU A 97 8.70 1.72 4.54
C LEU A 97 7.38 2.22 5.16
N TYR A 98 7.47 3.27 6.00
CA TYR A 98 6.31 3.92 6.64
C TYR A 98 5.32 2.93 7.25
N SER A 99 5.80 2.08 8.16
CA SER A 99 4.95 1.05 8.80
C SER A 99 4.24 0.13 7.78
N ASN A 100 4.96 -0.29 6.74
CA ASN A 100 4.48 -1.18 5.67
C ASN A 100 3.42 -0.56 4.73
N GLU A 101 3.20 0.75 4.77
CA GLU A 101 2.26 1.45 3.87
C GLU A 101 2.86 1.67 2.48
N VAL A 102 4.19 1.79 2.39
CA VAL A 102 4.92 1.99 1.13
C VAL A 102 5.98 0.92 0.97
N LEU A 103 6.13 0.43 -0.24
CA LEU A 103 7.07 -0.61 -0.61
C LEU A 103 8.09 -0.03 -1.57
N LYS A 104 9.37 -0.25 -1.31
CA LYS A 104 10.41 -0.05 -2.31
C LYS A 104 10.44 -1.28 -3.20
N VAL A 105 10.27 -1.08 -4.50
CA VAL A 105 10.15 -2.16 -5.46
C VAL A 105 11.15 -2.00 -6.59
N LYS A 106 11.68 -3.11 -7.09
CA LYS A 106 12.48 -3.15 -8.31
C LYS A 106 11.57 -3.49 -9.48
N LEU A 107 11.57 -2.66 -10.51
CA LEU A 107 10.80 -2.93 -11.72
C LEU A 107 11.51 -4.00 -12.55
N LEU A 108 10.84 -5.09 -12.88
CA LEU A 108 11.42 -6.19 -13.66
C LEU A 108 11.18 -6.03 -15.17
N ASP A 109 10.14 -5.29 -15.54
CA ASP A 109 9.69 -5.14 -16.92
C ASP A 109 9.82 -3.74 -17.53
N GLY A 110 9.76 -3.71 -18.86
CA GLY A 110 9.64 -2.49 -19.64
C GLY A 110 10.95 -1.70 -19.78
N ARG A 111 10.81 -0.44 -20.24
CA ARG A 111 11.96 0.43 -20.57
C ARG A 111 12.85 0.74 -19.37
N TYR A 112 12.24 0.83 -18.19
CA TYR A 112 12.93 1.26 -16.97
C TYR A 112 13.25 0.10 -16.03
N LYS A 113 13.30 -1.13 -16.54
CA LYS A 113 13.63 -2.33 -15.77
C LYS A 113 14.97 -2.22 -15.05
N GLY A 114 15.09 -2.90 -13.93
CA GLY A 114 16.26 -2.92 -13.05
C GLY A 114 16.38 -1.72 -12.11
N ARG A 115 15.51 -0.71 -12.23
CA ARG A 115 15.48 0.47 -11.35
C ARG A 115 14.53 0.28 -10.18
N PHE A 116 14.78 1.03 -9.12
CA PHE A 116 13.96 1.03 -7.91
C PHE A 116 12.98 2.19 -7.92
N TYR A 117 11.77 1.92 -7.43
CA TYR A 117 10.67 2.86 -7.29
C TYR A 117 9.90 2.56 -6.01
N TYR A 118 8.82 3.30 -5.77
CA TYR A 118 7.96 3.14 -4.62
C TYR A 118 6.54 2.81 -5.06
N ALA A 119 5.91 1.88 -4.37
CA ALA A 119 4.53 1.46 -4.56
C ALA A 119 3.76 1.61 -3.25
N ILE A 120 2.47 1.90 -3.34
CA ILE A 120 1.57 1.86 -2.18
C ILE A 120 1.22 0.40 -1.94
N ALA A 121 1.40 -0.10 -0.70
CA ALA A 121 1.18 -1.51 -0.39
C ALA A 121 -0.29 -1.95 -0.65
N ASP A 122 -1.23 -1.08 -0.34
CA ASP A 122 -2.65 -1.26 -0.66
C ASP A 122 -2.94 -1.42 -2.17
N ASP A 123 -2.12 -0.81 -3.04
CA ASP A 123 -2.27 -0.99 -4.48
C ASP A 123 -1.77 -2.37 -4.91
N LEU A 124 -0.72 -2.92 -4.28
CA LEU A 124 -0.26 -4.29 -4.55
C LEU A 124 -1.35 -5.31 -4.26
N THR A 125 -1.91 -5.29 -3.06
CA THR A 125 -2.93 -6.26 -2.63
C THR A 125 -4.21 -6.20 -3.47
N LYS A 126 -4.57 -5.03 -4.00
CA LYS A 126 -5.81 -4.83 -4.76
C LYS A 126 -5.66 -5.08 -6.27
N LYS A 127 -4.46 -4.88 -6.83
CA LYS A 127 -4.27 -4.75 -8.28
C LYS A 127 -3.26 -5.71 -8.89
N TYR A 128 -2.47 -6.39 -8.06
CA TYR A 128 -1.44 -7.31 -8.51
C TYR A 128 -1.79 -8.75 -8.11
N SER A 129 -1.26 -9.70 -8.85
CA SER A 129 -1.23 -11.11 -8.49
C SER A 129 0.18 -11.49 -8.04
N LEU A 130 0.30 -12.20 -6.92
CA LEU A 130 1.55 -12.78 -6.46
C LEU A 130 1.98 -13.88 -7.43
N GLU A 131 3.21 -13.82 -7.92
CA GLU A 131 3.80 -14.95 -8.65
C GLU A 131 4.51 -15.86 -7.65
N GLU A 132 4.03 -17.09 -7.55
CA GLU A 132 4.74 -18.15 -6.83
C GLU A 132 5.97 -18.51 -7.66
N LYS A 133 7.17 -18.43 -7.04
CA LYS A 133 8.35 -19.02 -7.66
C LYS A 133 8.13 -20.52 -7.63
N GLU A 134 7.94 -21.13 -8.81
CA GLU A 134 8.08 -22.58 -8.93
C GLU A 134 9.50 -22.91 -8.47
N GLU A 135 9.64 -23.53 -7.30
CA GLU A 135 10.90 -24.13 -6.88
C GLU A 135 11.21 -25.23 -7.89
N GLU A 136 12.17 -24.95 -8.78
CA GLU A 136 12.73 -25.93 -9.70
C GLU A 136 13.37 -27.02 -8.83
N ASN A 137 12.61 -28.08 -8.57
CA ASN A 137 13.10 -29.28 -7.91
C ASN A 137 14.18 -29.87 -8.82
N GLU A 138 15.44 -29.58 -8.52
CA GLU A 138 16.61 -30.28 -9.06
C GLU A 138 16.55 -31.74 -8.58
N ASP A 139 15.84 -32.58 -9.34
CA ASP A 139 15.93 -34.03 -9.25
C ASP A 139 17.34 -34.42 -9.71
N SER A 140 18.20 -34.80 -8.77
CA SER A 140 19.57 -35.30 -8.99
C SER A 140 19.78 -36.67 -8.36
#